data_AF-A0A929MMR1-F1
#
_entry.id   AF-A0A929MMR1-F1
#
_cell.length_a   1.000
_cell.length_b   1.000
_cell.length_c   1.000
_cell.angle_alpha   90.00
_cell.angle_beta   90.00
_cell.angle_gamma   90.00
#
_symmetry.space_group_name_H-M   'P 1'
#
loop_
_entity.id
_entity.type
_entity.pdbx_description
1 polymer ?
#
loop_
_entity_poly.entity_id
_entity_poly.type
_entity_poly.pdbx_seq_one_letter_code
_entity_poly.pdbx_strand_id
1 'polypeptide(L)'
;MKTGFAAMTEMIKKQQEKQSGGGFLPYLTWKDDRSEGGFEYRKTLRFLSDDIVSCEMYDFIPCLDTKLRSFIVPSSIDLPGEDWVKKSGVKVKGFGNTGFVDPKPRAMGIAVACLREEYQCPREGILKIRDVEEDYEYEQDGVTKTGRRKKYVLVKQSLTNFWNGIIPFYQRYGSIVDRDFVIERVNNDVNTRYTYVPLDPIEGFRTKEELDAHYDLDFDLLEFAKNLADPENAKKFLVTGEGLDAPAANNHGTGWTQGNQSVGGFQGNGNTGGFQNNGNVGGFQGQPQNTPQDNGQDEAKLKFDELRGKLMGY
;
A
#
# COMPACT_ATOMS: atom_id res chain seq x y z
N MET A 1 3.94 8.04 45.11
CA MET A 1 4.04 6.62 44.72
C MET A 1 2.69 6.25 44.12
N LYS A 2 2.60 6.04 42.81
CA LYS A 2 1.30 6.02 42.08
C LYS A 2 0.89 4.59 41.73
N THR A 3 -0.30 4.18 42.19
CA THR A 3 -0.82 2.80 42.10
C THR A 3 -2.32 2.81 41.76
N GLY A 4 -2.80 1.83 40.99
CA GLY A 4 -4.22 1.67 40.63
C GLY A 4 -4.53 1.94 39.15
N PHE A 5 -5.72 1.51 38.70
CA PHE A 5 -6.14 1.50 37.28
C PHE A 5 -5.96 2.84 36.55
N ALA A 6 -6.12 3.99 37.22
CA ALA A 6 -5.91 5.31 36.62
C ALA A 6 -4.45 5.56 36.17
N ALA A 7 -3.46 5.05 36.91
CA ALA A 7 -2.05 5.15 36.53
C ALA A 7 -1.70 4.19 35.37
N MET A 8 -2.45 3.10 35.23
CA MET A 8 -2.34 2.17 34.11
C MET A 8 -2.94 2.76 32.82
N THR A 9 -4.07 3.46 32.92
CA THR A 9 -4.69 4.16 31.77
C THR A 9 -3.84 5.35 31.29
N GLU A 10 -3.20 6.10 32.19
CA GLU A 10 -2.22 7.13 31.82
C GLU A 10 -0.97 6.53 31.15
N MET A 11 -0.51 5.34 31.58
CA MET A 11 0.59 4.65 30.93
C MET A 11 0.20 4.06 29.57
N ILE A 12 -1.03 3.57 29.41
CA ILE A 12 -1.56 3.07 28.12
C ILE A 12 -1.75 4.23 27.13
N LYS A 13 -2.27 5.39 27.57
CA LYS A 13 -2.31 6.60 26.73
C LYS A 13 -0.90 7.10 26.37
N LYS A 14 0.02 7.17 27.35
CA LYS A 14 1.44 7.47 27.06
C LYS A 14 2.12 6.42 26.19
N GLN A 15 1.62 5.19 26.07
CA GLN A 15 2.17 4.14 25.22
C GLN A 15 1.56 4.15 23.81
N GLN A 16 0.29 4.55 23.69
CA GLN A 16 -0.35 4.87 22.41
C GLN A 16 0.20 6.17 21.81
N GLU A 17 0.51 7.17 22.64
CA GLU A 17 1.24 8.38 22.26
C GLU A 17 2.75 8.11 22.04
N LYS A 18 3.39 7.13 22.69
CA LYS A 18 4.79 6.74 22.41
C LYS A 18 4.99 5.87 21.15
N GLN A 19 3.92 5.54 20.43
CA GLN A 19 4.01 5.17 19.02
C GLN A 19 4.01 6.40 18.09
N SER A 20 4.01 7.62 18.65
CA SER A 20 4.45 8.83 17.95
C SER A 20 5.96 9.00 18.13
N GLY A 21 6.66 9.13 17.01
CA GLY A 21 8.11 9.27 16.90
C GLY A 21 8.54 8.95 15.47
N GLY A 22 8.08 9.77 14.53
CA GLY A 22 8.17 9.56 13.08
C GLY A 22 6.77 9.35 12.50
N GLY A 23 6.22 10.37 11.82
CA GLY A 23 4.89 10.27 11.21
C GLY A 23 4.77 9.01 10.34
N PHE A 24 3.80 8.14 10.61
CA PHE A 24 3.58 6.98 9.74
C PHE A 24 3.01 7.47 8.41
N LEU A 25 3.85 7.53 7.39
CA LEU A 25 3.42 7.80 6.03
C LEU A 25 2.80 6.53 5.41
N PRO A 26 1.61 6.61 4.80
CA PRO A 26 1.01 5.46 4.14
C PRO A 26 1.85 5.03 2.94
N TYR A 27 2.01 3.72 2.76
CA TYR A 27 2.60 3.19 1.53
C TYR A 27 1.69 3.44 0.34
N LEU A 28 2.26 3.91 -0.76
CA LEU A 28 1.56 4.03 -2.02
C LEU A 28 1.43 2.66 -2.70
N THR A 29 0.20 2.27 -2.99
CA THR A 29 -0.12 1.02 -3.70
C THR A 29 -0.66 1.31 -5.10
N TRP A 30 -0.31 0.49 -6.07
CA TRP A 30 -0.90 0.50 -7.41
C TRP A 30 -1.65 -0.80 -7.64
N LYS A 31 -2.75 -0.70 -8.39
CA LYS A 31 -3.52 -1.84 -8.89
C LYS A 31 -3.88 -1.53 -10.33
N ASP A 32 -3.61 -2.43 -11.26
CA ASP A 32 -4.17 -2.32 -12.61
C ASP A 32 -5.65 -2.74 -12.56
N ASP A 33 -6.52 -1.76 -12.35
CA ASP A 33 -7.97 -1.89 -12.19
C ASP A 33 -8.74 -1.40 -13.42
N ARG A 34 -8.06 -1.26 -14.57
CA ARG A 34 -8.67 -0.79 -15.83
C ARG A 34 -9.84 -1.65 -16.27
N SER A 35 -9.76 -2.97 -16.08
CA SER A 35 -10.87 -3.89 -16.38
C SER A 35 -12.08 -3.71 -15.47
N GLU A 36 -11.89 -3.11 -14.29
CA GLU A 36 -12.92 -2.82 -13.29
C GLU A 36 -13.46 -1.37 -13.44
N GLY A 37 -12.97 -0.61 -14.42
CA GLY A 37 -13.33 0.80 -14.62
C GLY A 37 -12.74 1.75 -13.56
N GLY A 38 -11.75 1.27 -12.81
CA GLY A 38 -11.08 2.06 -11.78
C GLY A 38 -9.96 2.95 -12.33
N PHE A 39 -9.33 3.70 -11.42
CA PHE A 39 -8.29 4.68 -11.72
C PHE A 39 -7.03 4.46 -10.87
N GLU A 40 -6.96 3.40 -10.06
CA GLU A 40 -5.77 3.12 -9.23
C GLU A 40 -4.54 2.74 -10.04
N TYR A 41 -4.74 2.34 -11.30
CA TYR A 41 -3.66 2.03 -12.23
C TYR A 41 -2.79 3.26 -12.52
N ARG A 42 -3.31 4.48 -12.40
CA ARG A 42 -2.63 5.74 -12.72
C ARG A 42 -2.52 6.63 -11.47
N LYS A 43 -1.33 7.16 -11.21
CA LYS A 43 -1.11 8.12 -10.12
C LYS A 43 -0.17 9.23 -10.58
N THR A 44 -0.42 10.45 -10.11
CA THR A 44 0.49 11.57 -10.30
C THR A 44 1.21 11.85 -8.98
N LEU A 45 2.54 11.87 -9.02
CA LEU A 45 3.39 12.02 -7.84
C LEU A 45 4.37 13.15 -8.00
N ARG A 46 4.66 13.84 -6.91
CA ARG A 46 5.87 14.64 -6.76
C ARG A 46 6.79 13.96 -5.77
N PHE A 47 7.98 13.55 -6.19
CA PHE A 47 9.01 13.11 -5.25
C PHE A 47 9.48 14.30 -4.43
N LEU A 48 9.70 14.11 -3.13
CA LEU A 48 10.12 15.20 -2.23
C LEU A 48 11.62 15.16 -1.91
N SER A 49 12.33 14.17 -2.46
CA SER A 49 13.78 14.05 -2.36
C SER A 49 14.33 13.26 -3.56
N ASP A 50 15.54 13.61 -3.98
CA ASP A 50 16.35 12.79 -4.89
C ASP A 50 17.01 11.61 -4.17
N ASP A 51 17.01 11.61 -2.82
CA ASP A 51 17.58 10.55 -1.99
C ASP A 51 16.61 9.38 -1.85
N ILE A 52 16.91 8.30 -2.57
CA ILE A 52 16.14 7.04 -2.53
C ILE A 52 16.88 6.04 -1.66
N VAL A 53 16.22 5.52 -0.62
CA VAL A 53 16.78 4.43 0.17
C VAL A 53 16.69 3.14 -0.64
N SER A 54 17.83 2.68 -1.13
CA SER A 54 17.98 1.38 -1.78
C SER A 54 18.32 0.32 -0.73
N CYS A 55 17.55 -0.76 -0.66
CA CYS A 55 17.73 -1.79 0.35
C CYS A 55 17.28 -3.16 -0.14
N GLU A 56 17.66 -4.20 0.61
CA GLU A 56 17.04 -5.51 0.53
C GLU A 56 15.95 -5.61 1.61
N MET A 57 14.73 -5.98 1.22
CA MET A 57 13.58 -5.99 2.12
C MET A 57 12.80 -7.28 2.03
N TYR A 58 12.40 -7.77 3.20
CA TYR A 58 11.36 -8.76 3.39
C TYR A 58 9.99 -8.08 3.41
N ASP A 59 9.07 -8.51 2.55
CA ASP A 59 7.69 -8.03 2.53
C ASP A 59 6.73 -9.11 3.03
N PHE A 60 5.65 -8.66 3.67
CA PHE A 60 4.53 -9.51 4.12
C PHE A 60 4.93 -10.62 5.09
N ILE A 61 5.83 -10.30 6.02
CA ILE A 61 6.25 -11.24 7.06
C ILE A 61 5.15 -11.33 8.12
N PRO A 62 4.59 -12.53 8.39
CA PRO A 62 3.62 -12.72 9.43
C PRO A 62 4.29 -12.50 10.79
N CYS A 63 3.66 -11.66 11.61
CA CYS A 63 4.15 -11.30 12.93
C CYS A 63 3.22 -11.81 14.02
N LEU A 64 3.68 -11.79 15.27
CA LEU A 64 2.93 -12.25 16.45
C LEU A 64 1.58 -11.55 16.64
N ASP A 65 1.48 -10.30 16.18
CA ASP A 65 0.25 -9.52 16.23
C ASP A 65 -0.72 -9.87 15.09
N THR A 66 -0.46 -10.96 14.37
CA THR A 66 -1.17 -11.45 13.18
C THR A 66 -1.13 -10.50 11.98
N LYS A 67 -0.42 -9.37 12.10
CA LYS A 67 -0.25 -8.42 10.99
C LYS A 67 0.90 -8.86 10.11
N LEU A 68 0.78 -8.52 8.84
CA LEU A 68 1.86 -8.64 7.87
C LEU A 68 2.71 -7.36 7.95
N ARG A 69 4.01 -7.52 8.14
CA ARG A 69 4.96 -6.40 8.25
C ARG A 69 6.10 -6.55 7.25
N SER A 70 6.79 -5.44 6.99
CA SER A 70 8.01 -5.43 6.18
C SER A 70 9.21 -5.13 7.06
N PHE A 71 10.35 -5.73 6.73
CA PHE A 71 11.62 -5.56 7.45
C PHE A 71 12.76 -5.40 6.45
N ILE A 72 13.67 -4.48 6.73
CA ILE A 72 14.88 -4.28 5.91
C ILE A 72 15.98 -5.19 6.43
N VAL A 73 16.75 -5.79 5.51
CA VAL A 73 17.97 -6.52 5.86
C VAL A 73 19.00 -5.49 6.37
N PRO A 74 19.48 -5.58 7.63
CA PRO A 74 20.32 -4.52 8.22
C PRO A 74 21.56 -4.18 7.39
N SER A 75 22.25 -5.22 6.89
CA SER A 75 23.46 -5.07 6.08
C SER A 75 23.22 -4.41 4.73
N SER A 76 21.97 -4.30 4.24
CA SER A 76 21.68 -3.67 2.95
C SER A 76 21.63 -2.14 3.02
N ILE A 77 21.65 -1.56 4.21
CA ILE A 77 21.70 -0.11 4.45
C ILE A 77 22.83 0.28 5.41
N ASP A 78 23.92 -0.49 5.40
CA ASP A 78 25.11 -0.29 6.23
C ASP A 78 24.85 -0.21 7.74
N LEU A 79 23.77 -0.83 8.22
CA LEU A 79 23.51 -0.97 9.64
C LEU A 79 24.10 -2.28 10.18
N PRO A 80 24.87 -2.23 11.28
CA PRO A 80 25.30 -3.44 11.95
C PRO A 80 24.10 -4.11 12.62
N GLY A 81 24.00 -5.43 12.51
CA GLY A 81 22.92 -6.17 13.15
C GLY A 81 22.74 -7.56 12.56
N GLU A 82 22.11 -8.43 13.33
CA GLU A 82 21.66 -9.72 12.83
C GLU A 82 20.36 -9.54 12.03
N ASP A 83 20.25 -10.27 10.93
CA ASP A 83 18.98 -10.44 10.22
C ASP A 83 18.03 -11.34 11.03
N TRP A 84 17.13 -10.71 11.78
CA TRP A 84 16.18 -11.41 12.64
C TRP A 84 15.06 -12.11 11.88
N VAL A 85 14.73 -11.68 10.67
CA VAL A 85 13.76 -12.41 9.83
C VAL A 85 14.35 -13.77 9.50
N LYS A 86 15.60 -13.80 9.01
CA LYS A 86 16.31 -15.05 8.72
C LYS A 86 16.54 -15.90 9.96
N LYS A 87 16.94 -15.29 11.08
CA LYS A 87 17.22 -16.00 12.35
C LYS A 87 15.96 -16.57 13.01
N SER A 88 14.81 -15.93 12.85
CA SER A 88 13.54 -16.37 13.45
C SER A 88 13.04 -17.70 12.90
N GLY A 89 13.42 -18.07 11.68
CA GLY A 89 12.89 -19.25 10.99
C GLY A 89 11.45 -19.10 10.52
N VAL A 90 10.89 -17.87 10.55
CA VAL A 90 9.54 -17.58 10.04
C VAL A 90 9.39 -18.04 8.59
N LYS A 91 8.23 -18.62 8.26
CA LYS A 91 7.91 -19.07 6.90
C LYS A 91 6.81 -18.21 6.29
N VAL A 92 6.84 -18.09 4.96
CA VAL A 92 5.83 -17.38 4.18
C VAL A 92 5.25 -18.29 3.11
N LYS A 93 4.03 -18.01 2.65
CA LYS A 93 3.42 -18.75 1.54
C LYS A 93 4.20 -18.46 0.26
N GLY A 94 4.68 -19.51 -0.41
CA GLY A 94 5.39 -19.34 -1.67
C GLY A 94 4.46 -18.83 -2.78
N PHE A 95 4.93 -17.86 -3.58
CA PHE A 95 4.19 -17.40 -4.75
C PHE A 95 4.03 -18.54 -5.76
N GLY A 96 2.79 -18.94 -6.06
CA GLY A 96 2.49 -20.06 -6.95
C GLY A 96 2.76 -21.46 -6.36
N ASN A 97 3.15 -21.56 -5.09
CA ASN A 97 3.38 -22.82 -4.39
C ASN A 97 2.30 -23.07 -3.33
N THR A 98 2.00 -24.34 -3.09
CA THR A 98 1.08 -24.77 -2.02
C THR A 98 1.75 -24.84 -0.64
N GLY A 99 3.08 -24.70 -0.58
CA GLY A 99 3.88 -24.84 0.64
C GLY A 99 4.40 -23.52 1.23
N PHE A 100 4.82 -23.60 2.49
CA PHE A 100 5.53 -22.56 3.21
C PHE A 100 7.04 -22.63 2.90
N VAL A 101 7.64 -21.49 2.63
CA VAL A 101 9.05 -21.35 2.25
C VAL A 101 9.73 -20.29 3.09
N ASP A 102 11.07 -20.30 3.11
CA ASP A 102 11.82 -19.20 3.70
C ASP A 102 11.54 -17.89 2.93
N PRO A 103 11.28 -16.79 3.66
CA PRO A 103 11.13 -15.49 3.02
C PRO A 103 12.44 -15.13 2.31
N LYS A 104 12.30 -14.56 1.11
CA LYS A 104 13.43 -14.06 0.32
C LYS A 104 13.37 -12.55 0.28
N PRO A 105 14.44 -11.84 0.64
CA PRO A 105 14.45 -10.40 0.53
C PRO A 105 14.49 -10.01 -0.94
N ARG A 106 13.96 -8.83 -1.26
CA ARG A 106 13.96 -8.27 -2.62
C ARG A 106 14.64 -6.91 -2.60
N ALA A 107 15.30 -6.59 -3.71
CA ALA A 107 15.86 -5.26 -3.92
C ALA A 107 14.74 -4.23 -4.14
N MET A 108 14.63 -3.28 -3.21
CA MET A 108 13.58 -2.27 -3.14
C MET A 108 14.20 -0.88 -3.05
N GLY A 109 13.50 0.11 -3.62
CA GLY A 109 13.76 1.53 -3.38
C GLY A 109 12.59 2.14 -2.61
N ILE A 110 12.89 2.97 -1.63
CA ILE A 110 11.92 3.69 -0.81
C ILE A 110 12.16 5.19 -0.99
N ALA A 111 11.11 5.93 -1.28
CA ALA A 111 11.13 7.38 -1.38
C ALA A 111 9.88 8.00 -0.76
N VAL A 112 9.95 9.29 -0.44
CA VAL A 112 8.79 10.07 -0.05
C VAL A 112 8.27 10.87 -1.24
N ALA A 113 6.95 10.88 -1.40
CA ALA A 113 6.28 11.67 -2.41
C ALA A 113 5.03 12.36 -1.85
N CYS A 114 4.59 13.43 -2.50
CA CYS A 114 3.26 13.99 -2.35
C CYS A 114 2.36 13.48 -3.47
N LEU A 115 1.16 13.02 -3.13
CA LEU A 115 0.16 12.64 -4.13
C LEU A 115 -0.43 13.90 -4.77
N ARG A 116 -0.58 13.85 -6.09
CA ARG A 116 -1.09 14.96 -6.90
C ARG A 116 -2.34 14.52 -7.64
N GLU A 117 -3.28 15.43 -7.85
CA GLU A 117 -4.49 15.18 -8.64
C GLU A 117 -4.65 16.20 -9.77
N GLU A 118 -5.12 15.72 -10.92
CA GLU A 118 -5.61 16.57 -11.99
C GLU A 118 -7.01 17.07 -11.60
N TYR A 119 -7.25 18.38 -11.76
CA TYR A 119 -8.56 18.98 -11.55
C TYR A 119 -8.88 19.94 -12.69
N GLN A 120 -10.16 19.99 -13.07
CA GLN A 120 -10.65 20.97 -14.01
C GLN A 120 -10.68 22.34 -13.34
N CYS A 121 -9.87 23.29 -13.80
CA CYS A 121 -9.90 24.65 -13.30
C CYS A 121 -11.19 25.34 -13.78
N PRO A 122 -12.15 25.67 -12.89
CA PRO A 122 -13.46 26.18 -13.34
C PRO A 122 -13.37 27.54 -14.04
N ARG A 123 -12.34 28.32 -13.73
CA ARG A 123 -12.13 29.67 -14.27
C ARG A 123 -11.44 29.68 -15.63
N GLU A 124 -10.62 28.67 -15.91
CA GLU A 124 -9.75 28.66 -17.08
C GLU A 124 -10.15 27.58 -18.10
N GLY A 125 -11.02 26.65 -17.72
CA GLY A 125 -11.45 25.57 -18.62
C GLY A 125 -10.34 24.57 -18.99
N ILE A 126 -9.19 24.66 -18.32
CA ILE A 126 -8.03 23.79 -18.51
C ILE A 126 -7.84 22.87 -17.29
N LEU A 127 -7.25 21.69 -17.54
CA LEU A 127 -6.79 20.81 -16.48
C LEU A 127 -5.55 21.41 -15.81
N LYS A 128 -5.54 21.40 -14.48
CA LYS A 128 -4.41 21.78 -13.64
C LYS A 128 -4.10 20.67 -12.65
N ILE A 129 -2.93 20.74 -12.02
CA ILE A 129 -2.51 19.76 -11.01
C ILE A 129 -2.35 20.46 -9.67
N ARG A 130 -2.82 19.81 -8.60
CA ARG A 130 -2.66 20.29 -7.22
C ARG A 130 -2.28 19.16 -6.28
N ASP A 131 -1.84 19.52 -5.08
CA ASP A 131 -1.64 18.55 -4.00
C ASP A 131 -2.98 17.92 -3.61
N VAL A 132 -2.99 16.61 -3.41
CA VAL A 132 -4.10 15.95 -2.72
C VAL A 132 -3.99 16.30 -1.25
N GLU A 133 -5.09 16.76 -0.66
CA GLU A 133 -5.19 17.04 0.76
C GLU A 133 -5.95 15.90 1.46
N GLU A 134 -5.52 15.57 2.67
CA GLU A 134 -6.20 14.62 3.56
C GLU A 134 -6.48 15.25 4.91
N ASP A 135 -7.56 14.79 5.54
CA ASP A 135 -7.89 15.15 6.90
C ASP A 135 -7.06 14.27 7.85
N TYR A 136 -6.51 14.86 8.90
CA TYR A 136 -5.76 14.15 9.94
C TYR A 136 -6.24 14.58 11.33
N GLU A 137 -6.22 13.63 12.26
CA GLU A 137 -6.58 13.88 13.66
C GLU A 137 -5.32 14.21 14.47
N TYR A 138 -5.40 15.22 15.33
CA TYR A 138 -4.36 15.58 16.29
C TYR A 138 -4.98 15.93 17.64
N GLU A 139 -4.28 15.63 18.73
CA GLU A 139 -4.69 16.10 20.05
C GLU A 139 -4.15 17.52 20.31
N GLN A 140 -5.03 18.42 20.72
CA GLN A 140 -4.66 19.73 21.24
C GLN A 140 -5.44 19.96 22.54
N ASP A 141 -4.72 20.21 23.63
CA ASP A 141 -5.29 20.44 24.96
C ASP A 141 -6.20 19.30 25.46
N GLY A 142 -5.87 18.05 25.10
CA GLY A 142 -6.64 16.85 25.45
C GLY A 142 -7.94 16.67 24.65
N VAL A 143 -8.13 17.45 23.59
CA VAL A 143 -9.25 17.34 22.65
C VAL A 143 -8.72 16.93 21.27
N THR A 144 -9.28 15.86 20.70
CA THR A 144 -9.02 15.47 19.31
C THR A 144 -9.63 16.50 18.36
N LYS A 145 -8.80 17.07 17.50
CA LYS A 145 -9.19 17.99 16.42
C LYS A 145 -8.83 17.38 15.08
N THR A 146 -9.54 17.81 14.04
CA THR A 146 -9.23 17.45 12.65
C THR A 146 -8.58 18.64 11.96
N GLY A 147 -7.42 18.42 11.36
CA GLY A 147 -6.73 19.36 10.48
C GLY A 147 -6.73 18.85 9.04
N ARG A 148 -6.38 19.73 8.10
CA ARG A 148 -6.11 19.32 6.71
C ARG A 148 -4.62 19.44 6.45
N ARG A 149 -4.05 18.44 5.79
CA ARG A 149 -2.63 18.43 5.38
C ARG A 149 -2.49 17.86 3.97
N LYS A 150 -1.32 18.07 3.38
CA LYS A 150 -0.96 17.42 2.11
C LYS A 150 -0.80 15.91 2.31
N LYS A 151 -1.20 15.13 1.32
CA LYS A 151 -1.14 13.67 1.36
C LYS A 151 0.25 13.18 0.95
N TYR A 152 1.09 13.02 1.95
CA TYR A 152 2.41 12.41 1.82
C TYR A 152 2.32 10.88 1.82
N VAL A 153 3.15 10.24 1.00
CA VAL A 153 3.14 8.78 0.80
C VAL A 153 4.55 8.24 0.68
N LEU A 154 4.74 6.97 1.08
CA LEU A 154 5.96 6.22 0.82
C LEU A 154 5.84 5.43 -0.47
N VAL A 155 6.68 5.75 -1.44
CA VAL A 155 6.85 4.96 -2.66
C VAL A 155 7.83 3.84 -2.37
N LYS A 156 7.31 2.68 -2.00
CA LYS A 156 8.08 1.45 -1.76
C LYS A 156 7.89 0.49 -2.93
N GLN A 157 8.86 0.43 -3.85
CA GLN A 157 8.75 -0.38 -5.06
C GLN A 157 10.07 -1.05 -5.44
N SER A 158 9.98 -2.10 -6.27
CA SER A 158 11.14 -2.88 -6.75
C SER A 158 12.12 -2.01 -7.54
N LEU A 159 13.43 -2.18 -7.30
CA LEU A 159 14.46 -1.45 -8.04
C LEU A 159 14.41 -1.75 -9.55
N THR A 160 14.23 -3.02 -9.93
CA THR A 160 14.28 -3.45 -11.33
C THR A 160 13.02 -3.08 -12.11
N ASN A 161 11.84 -3.21 -11.49
CA ASN A 161 10.56 -3.07 -12.20
C ASN A 161 10.04 -1.64 -12.17
N PHE A 162 10.27 -0.91 -11.07
CA PHE A 162 9.82 0.45 -10.91
C PHE A 162 10.97 1.44 -11.12
N TRP A 163 11.94 1.47 -10.21
CA TRP A 163 12.95 2.54 -10.19
C TRP A 163 13.83 2.60 -11.43
N ASN A 164 14.08 1.47 -12.10
CA ASN A 164 14.79 1.43 -13.37
C ASN A 164 14.16 2.34 -14.45
N GLY A 165 12.86 2.58 -14.40
CA GLY A 165 12.17 3.52 -15.30
C GLY A 165 12.28 4.99 -14.87
N ILE A 166 12.55 5.27 -13.60
CA ILE A 166 12.72 6.64 -13.07
C ILE A 166 14.16 7.15 -13.26
N ILE A 167 15.16 6.27 -13.09
CA ILE A 167 16.60 6.61 -13.17
C ILE A 167 16.97 7.43 -14.43
N PRO A 168 16.48 7.11 -15.64
CA PRO A 168 16.80 7.89 -16.84
C PRO A 168 16.36 9.35 -16.77
N PHE A 169 15.31 9.69 -16.00
CA PHE A 169 14.87 11.07 -15.83
C PHE A 169 15.80 11.83 -14.88
N TYR A 170 16.27 11.20 -13.81
CA TYR A 170 17.32 11.78 -12.97
C TYR A 170 18.58 12.05 -13.79
N GLN A 171 19.04 11.09 -14.59
CA GLN A 171 20.21 11.25 -15.46
C GLN A 171 20.03 12.36 -16.51
N ARG A 172 18.79 12.58 -16.99
CA ARG A 172 18.48 13.59 -18.00
C ARG A 172 18.34 15.00 -17.42
N TYR A 173 17.68 15.12 -16.27
CA TYR A 173 17.29 16.42 -15.70
C TYR A 173 18.14 16.83 -14.50
N GLY A 174 18.92 15.92 -13.94
CA GLY A 174 19.72 16.13 -12.72
C GLY A 174 18.93 16.01 -11.42
N SER A 175 17.60 15.90 -11.49
CA SER A 175 16.68 15.74 -10.36
C SER A 175 15.38 15.09 -10.82
N ILE A 176 14.66 14.46 -9.90
CA ILE A 176 13.28 13.95 -10.06
C ILE A 176 12.27 14.74 -9.23
N VAL A 177 12.72 15.78 -8.54
CA VAL A 177 11.87 16.57 -7.63
C VAL A 177 11.29 17.82 -8.28
N ASP A 178 11.97 18.34 -9.30
CA ASP A 178 11.59 19.58 -9.99
C ASP A 178 10.31 19.46 -10.84
N ARG A 179 9.69 18.28 -10.90
CA ARG A 179 8.52 17.99 -11.74
C ARG A 179 7.63 16.90 -11.14
N ASP A 180 6.39 16.90 -11.58
CA ASP A 180 5.45 15.84 -11.28
C ASP A 180 5.63 14.68 -12.29
N PHE A 181 5.36 13.45 -11.85
CA PHE A 181 5.40 12.24 -12.67
C PHE A 181 4.03 11.59 -12.69
N VAL A 182 3.48 11.39 -13.89
CA VAL A 182 2.35 10.49 -14.09
C VAL A 182 2.91 9.09 -14.27
N ILE A 183 2.49 8.18 -13.39
CA ILE A 183 2.97 6.80 -13.35
C ILE A 183 1.78 5.86 -13.50
N GLU A 184 1.83 5.01 -14.51
CA GLU A 184 0.81 4.00 -14.75
C GLU A 184 1.35 2.59 -14.55
N ARG A 185 0.55 1.74 -13.91
CA ARG A 185 0.81 0.31 -13.76
C ARG A 185 0.07 -0.47 -14.85
N VAL A 186 0.75 -1.45 -15.42
CA VAL A 186 0.20 -2.44 -16.35
C VAL A 186 0.36 -3.83 -15.74
N ASN A 187 -0.72 -4.59 -15.68
CA ASN A 187 -0.88 -5.91 -15.07
C ASN A 187 -0.73 -5.95 -13.54
N ASN A 188 -1.31 -6.99 -12.94
CA ASN A 188 -1.22 -7.29 -11.50
C ASN A 188 -0.42 -8.57 -11.21
N ASP A 189 0.16 -9.19 -12.23
CA ASP A 189 0.85 -10.48 -12.15
C ASP A 189 2.38 -10.31 -12.22
N VAL A 190 3.08 -11.41 -12.49
CA VAL A 190 4.55 -11.43 -12.67
C VAL A 190 5.03 -10.57 -13.83
N ASN A 191 4.15 -10.19 -14.76
CA ASN A 191 4.43 -9.35 -15.92
C ASN A 191 4.07 -7.88 -15.66
N THR A 192 4.02 -7.48 -14.39
CA THR A 192 3.78 -6.08 -14.00
C THR A 192 4.83 -5.16 -14.62
N ARG A 193 4.38 -4.07 -15.23
CA ARG A 193 5.24 -3.00 -15.78
C ARG A 193 4.72 -1.64 -15.36
N TYR A 194 5.61 -0.66 -15.43
CA TYR A 194 5.28 0.73 -15.15
C TYR A 194 5.67 1.62 -16.34
N THR A 195 4.80 2.59 -16.65
CA THR A 195 5.10 3.66 -17.61
C THR A 195 5.18 4.98 -16.85
N TYR A 196 6.01 5.89 -17.37
CA TYR A 196 6.34 7.15 -16.71
C TYR A 196 6.22 8.27 -17.72
N VAL A 197 5.47 9.31 -17.36
CA VAL A 197 5.39 10.55 -18.12
C VAL A 197 5.82 11.69 -17.19
N PRO A 198 7.04 12.24 -17.38
CA PRO A 198 7.43 13.44 -16.66
C PRO A 198 6.62 14.61 -17.18
N LEU A 199 6.14 15.45 -16.27
CA LEU A 199 5.52 16.72 -16.63
C LEU A 199 6.58 17.82 -16.72
N ASP A 200 6.13 18.99 -17.14
CA ASP A 200 6.99 20.17 -17.21
C ASP A 200 7.54 20.51 -15.81
N PRO A 201 8.77 21.03 -15.73
CA PRO A 201 9.36 21.43 -14.47
C PRO A 201 8.57 22.58 -13.86
N ILE A 202 8.51 22.59 -12.54
CA ILE A 202 7.72 23.53 -11.75
C ILE A 202 8.71 24.47 -11.06
N GLU A 203 8.50 25.77 -11.25
CA GLU A 203 9.36 26.78 -10.64
C GLU A 203 9.27 26.73 -9.12
N GLY A 204 10.40 26.96 -8.45
CA GLY A 204 10.47 26.97 -6.99
C GLY A 204 10.46 25.59 -6.33
N PHE A 205 10.98 24.55 -6.99
CA PHE A 205 11.11 23.18 -6.45
C PHE A 205 12.44 22.51 -6.86
N ARG A 206 13.48 23.29 -7.11
CA ARG A 206 14.79 22.77 -7.56
C ARG A 206 15.75 22.50 -6.42
N THR A 207 15.48 23.08 -5.26
CA THR A 207 16.33 22.98 -4.08
C THR A 207 15.56 22.35 -2.91
N LYS A 208 16.30 21.76 -1.98
CA LYS A 208 15.71 21.19 -0.76
C LYS A 208 15.01 22.26 0.06
N GLU A 209 15.58 23.45 0.13
CA GLU A 209 15.04 24.59 0.88
C GLU A 209 13.69 25.05 0.32
N GLU A 210 13.55 25.10 -1.02
CA GLU A 210 12.29 25.42 -1.69
C GLU A 210 11.21 24.37 -1.42
N LEU A 211 11.59 23.08 -1.43
CA LEU A 211 10.68 21.98 -1.10
C LEU A 211 10.25 22.05 0.35
N ASP A 212 11.19 22.18 1.29
CA ASP A 212 10.94 22.23 2.72
C ASP A 212 10.08 23.46 3.08
N ALA A 213 10.25 24.60 2.38
CA ALA A 213 9.40 25.78 2.54
C ALA A 213 7.95 25.56 2.06
N HIS A 214 7.75 24.71 1.06
CA HIS A 214 6.42 24.43 0.51
C HIS A 214 5.75 23.22 1.15
N TYR A 215 6.54 22.23 1.55
CA TYR A 215 6.13 20.96 2.11
C TYR A 215 6.64 20.88 3.55
N ASP A 216 5.74 21.13 4.50
CA ASP A 216 5.99 20.94 5.92
C ASP A 216 5.95 19.44 6.26
N LEU A 217 7.00 18.72 5.89
CA LEU A 217 7.16 17.28 6.13
C LEU A 217 8.20 17.06 7.23
N ASP A 218 7.71 16.77 8.43
CA ASP A 218 8.52 16.26 9.53
C ASP A 218 8.66 14.73 9.45
N PHE A 219 9.45 14.25 8.49
CA PHE A 219 9.71 12.83 8.28
C PHE A 219 11.13 12.58 7.75
N ASP A 220 11.93 11.83 8.53
CA ASP A 220 13.25 11.36 8.10
C ASP A 220 13.13 9.94 7.50
N LEU A 221 13.32 9.86 6.18
CA LEU A 221 13.27 8.62 5.43
C LEU A 221 14.37 7.63 5.83
N LEU A 222 15.56 8.12 6.17
CA LEU A 222 16.67 7.27 6.58
C LEU A 222 16.42 6.73 7.99
N GLU A 223 15.94 7.56 8.93
CA GLU A 223 15.54 7.09 10.27
C GLU A 223 14.43 6.05 10.19
N PHE A 224 13.42 6.28 9.34
CA PHE A 224 12.37 5.31 9.06
C PHE A 224 12.95 3.97 8.57
N ALA A 225 13.87 4.01 7.60
CA ALA A 225 14.52 2.80 7.08
C ALA A 225 15.36 2.10 8.15
N LYS A 226 16.10 2.85 8.97
CA LYS A 226 16.87 2.31 10.09
C LYS A 226 15.99 1.60 11.12
N ASN A 227 14.80 2.14 11.40
CA ASN A 227 13.82 1.50 12.29
C ASN A 227 13.28 0.19 11.70
N LEU A 228 13.03 0.12 10.38
CA LEU A 228 12.64 -1.13 9.73
C LEU A 228 13.76 -2.18 9.67
N ALA A 229 15.01 -1.74 9.76
CA ALA A 229 16.20 -2.60 9.81
C ALA A 229 16.64 -2.94 11.23
N ASP A 230 16.09 -2.30 12.28
CA ASP A 230 16.54 -2.49 13.65
C ASP A 230 16.24 -3.93 14.15
N PRO A 231 17.27 -4.71 14.51
CA PRO A 231 17.12 -6.02 15.14
C PRO A 231 16.16 -6.03 16.33
N GLU A 232 16.21 -5.01 17.19
CA GLU A 232 15.35 -4.93 18.37
C GLU A 232 13.90 -4.64 18.00
N ASN A 233 13.67 -3.92 16.91
CA ASN A 233 12.33 -3.73 16.36
C ASN A 233 11.79 -5.05 15.80
N ALA A 234 12.60 -5.79 15.03
CA ALA A 234 12.20 -7.10 14.49
C ALA A 234 11.86 -8.10 15.61
N LYS A 235 12.67 -8.20 16.67
CA LYS A 235 12.42 -9.08 17.84
C LYS A 235 11.09 -8.83 18.55
N LYS A 236 10.59 -7.59 18.55
CA LYS A 236 9.28 -7.26 19.16
C LYS A 236 8.13 -7.95 18.44
N PHE A 237 8.28 -8.17 17.13
CA PHE A 237 7.23 -8.68 16.26
C PHE A 237 7.43 -10.14 15.86
N LEU A 238 8.68 -10.60 15.82
CA LEU A 238 9.09 -11.94 15.42
C LEU A 238 9.63 -12.67 16.65
N VAL A 239 9.10 -13.85 16.97
CA VAL A 239 9.68 -14.73 17.99
C VAL A 239 10.26 -15.98 17.33
N THR A 240 11.38 -16.42 17.88
CA THR A 240 12.14 -17.61 17.48
C THR A 240 11.53 -18.88 18.07
N GLY A 241 11.38 -19.94 17.27
CA GLY A 241 11.07 -21.28 17.75
C GLY A 241 9.66 -21.78 17.40
N GLU A 242 9.57 -23.09 17.20
CA GLU A 242 8.44 -23.87 16.67
C GLU A 242 7.07 -23.40 17.20
N GLY A 243 6.22 -22.89 16.31
CA GLY A 243 4.90 -22.34 16.69
C GLY A 243 4.27 -21.37 15.67
N LEU A 244 5.04 -20.89 14.69
CA LEU A 244 4.53 -20.06 13.59
C LEU A 244 4.04 -20.88 12.37
N ASP A 245 3.73 -22.16 12.56
CA ASP A 245 2.95 -22.94 11.58
C ASP A 245 1.46 -22.53 11.57
N ALA A 246 1.07 -21.59 12.44
CA ALA A 246 -0.28 -21.04 12.48
C ALA A 246 -0.53 -20.16 11.24
N PRO A 247 -1.56 -20.45 10.44
CA PRO A 247 -1.86 -19.69 9.25
C PRO A 247 -2.16 -18.25 9.63
N ALA A 248 -1.43 -17.29 9.04
CA ALA A 248 -2.06 -16.03 8.72
C ALA A 248 -3.30 -16.40 7.90
N ALA A 249 -4.49 -16.14 8.42
CA ALA A 249 -5.72 -16.40 7.69
C ALA A 249 -5.57 -15.76 6.31
N ASN A 250 -5.46 -16.60 5.28
CA ASN A 250 -5.53 -16.14 3.91
C ASN A 250 -6.91 -15.50 3.79
N ASN A 251 -6.98 -14.17 3.71
CA ASN A 251 -8.03 -13.55 2.93
C ASN A 251 -7.83 -14.07 1.50
N HIS A 252 -8.52 -15.17 1.18
CA HIS A 252 -8.81 -15.56 -0.18
C HIS A 252 -9.74 -14.49 -0.76
N GLY A 253 -9.15 -13.35 -1.11
CA GLY A 253 -9.71 -12.42 -2.07
C GLY A 253 -8.98 -12.65 -3.38
N THR A 254 -9.61 -13.35 -4.32
CA THR A 254 -9.49 -12.92 -5.70
C THR A 254 -9.93 -11.45 -5.73
N GLY A 255 -8.98 -10.53 -5.69
CA GLY A 255 -9.26 -9.10 -5.57
C GLY A 255 -8.36 -8.42 -4.56
N TRP A 256 -7.41 -7.64 -5.08
CA TRP A 256 -6.72 -6.62 -4.33
C TRP A 256 -7.72 -5.55 -3.86
N THR A 257 -8.11 -5.60 -2.58
CA THR A 257 -8.65 -4.54 -1.69
C THR A 257 -8.94 -5.22 -0.34
N GLN A 258 -8.82 -4.63 0.86
CA GLN A 258 -9.07 -3.26 1.26
C GLN A 258 -8.44 -3.03 2.65
N GLY A 259 -7.76 -1.90 2.83
CA GLY A 259 -7.64 -1.25 4.14
C GLY A 259 -8.92 -0.44 4.37
N ASN A 260 -9.55 -0.65 5.51
CA ASN A 260 -10.83 -0.08 5.90
C ASN A 260 -10.75 1.46 5.99
N GLN A 261 -11.48 2.19 5.13
CA GLN A 261 -11.84 3.59 5.36
C GLN A 261 -13.34 3.66 5.56
N SER A 262 -13.76 4.00 6.78
CA SER A 262 -15.14 4.32 7.13
C SER A 262 -15.56 5.60 6.41
N VAL A 263 -16.35 5.47 5.35
CA VAL A 263 -17.02 6.61 4.72
C VAL A 263 -18.35 6.82 5.44
N GLY A 264 -18.44 7.91 6.22
CA GLY A 264 -19.70 8.45 6.69
C GLY A 264 -20.53 8.89 5.48
N GLY A 265 -21.69 8.26 5.29
CA GLY A 265 -22.59 8.56 4.18
C GLY A 265 -23.18 9.97 4.30
N PHE A 266 -23.03 10.76 3.25
CA PHE A 266 -23.83 11.95 3.02
C PHE A 266 -24.82 11.65 1.89
N GLN A 267 -26.11 11.50 2.25
CA GLN A 267 -27.21 11.35 1.31
C GLN A 267 -27.48 12.68 0.59
N GLY A 268 -27.01 12.79 -0.65
CA GLY A 268 -27.40 13.83 -1.60
C GLY A 268 -28.52 13.32 -2.50
N ASN A 269 -29.72 13.89 -2.33
CA ASN A 269 -30.96 13.56 -3.03
C ASN A 269 -30.87 14.01 -4.51
N GLY A 270 -30.82 13.06 -5.45
CA GLY A 270 -30.83 13.32 -6.89
C GLY A 270 -32.22 13.10 -7.49
N ASN A 271 -32.91 14.19 -7.82
CA ASN A 271 -34.10 14.17 -8.66
C ASN A 271 -33.77 14.83 -10.02
N THR A 272 -34.47 14.38 -11.06
CA THR A 272 -34.39 14.75 -12.50
C THR A 272 -33.27 14.04 -13.29
N GLY A 273 -33.48 13.45 -14.46
CA GLY A 273 -34.65 13.34 -15.33
C GLY A 273 -34.20 12.48 -16.53
N GLY A 274 -35.03 11.52 -16.92
CA GLY A 274 -34.68 10.54 -17.96
C GLY A 274 -34.60 11.16 -19.36
N PHE A 275 -33.68 10.61 -20.15
CA PHE A 275 -33.73 10.68 -21.61
C PHE A 275 -33.42 9.29 -22.17
N GLN A 276 -34.46 8.66 -22.74
CA GLN A 276 -34.34 7.53 -23.65
C GLN A 276 -33.85 8.03 -25.00
N ASN A 277 -32.98 7.27 -25.67
CA ASN A 277 -33.03 7.23 -27.12
C ASN A 277 -32.71 5.84 -27.68
N ASN A 278 -33.55 5.46 -28.64
CA ASN A 278 -33.63 4.19 -29.33
C ASN A 278 -32.53 4.05 -30.39
N GLY A 279 -32.09 2.81 -30.62
CA GLY A 279 -31.20 2.46 -31.74
C GLY A 279 -31.10 0.95 -31.96
N ASN A 280 -32.18 0.35 -32.47
CA ASN A 280 -32.17 -0.95 -33.18
C ASN A 280 -31.42 -0.71 -34.52
N VAL A 281 -30.56 -1.59 -35.07
CA VAL A 281 -30.87 -2.81 -35.83
C VAL A 281 -29.53 -3.48 -36.21
N GLY A 282 -29.47 -4.83 -36.23
CA GLY A 282 -28.44 -5.54 -37.01
C GLY A 282 -28.22 -7.00 -36.57
N GLY A 283 -29.08 -7.91 -37.05
CA GLY A 283 -29.01 -9.33 -36.71
C GLY A 283 -27.86 -10.10 -37.37
N PHE A 284 -27.38 -11.13 -36.67
CA PHE A 284 -26.70 -12.28 -37.26
C PHE A 284 -27.07 -13.54 -36.46
N GLN A 285 -27.72 -14.50 -37.11
CA GLN A 285 -27.99 -15.85 -36.58
C GLN A 285 -26.77 -16.75 -36.81
N GLY A 286 -26.31 -17.43 -35.77
CA GLY A 286 -25.30 -18.48 -35.80
C GLY A 286 -25.45 -19.40 -34.60
N GLN A 287 -25.45 -20.71 -34.85
CA GLN A 287 -25.91 -21.84 -34.03
C GLN A 287 -25.37 -21.98 -32.58
N PRO A 288 -26.10 -22.70 -31.69
CA PRO A 288 -25.64 -23.02 -30.34
C PRO A 288 -24.59 -24.14 -30.34
N GLN A 289 -23.41 -23.88 -29.76
CA GLN A 289 -22.44 -24.92 -29.41
C GLN A 289 -22.72 -25.45 -28.00
N ASN A 290 -23.08 -26.74 -27.93
CA ASN A 290 -23.08 -27.54 -26.72
C ASN A 290 -21.66 -27.60 -26.13
N THR A 291 -21.50 -27.15 -24.88
CA THR A 291 -20.37 -27.49 -24.02
C THR A 291 -20.85 -28.42 -22.90
N PRO A 292 -20.09 -29.48 -22.53
CA PRO A 292 -20.51 -30.41 -21.49
C PRO A 292 -20.55 -29.73 -20.12
N GLN A 293 -21.65 -29.92 -19.38
CA GLN A 293 -21.74 -29.59 -17.96
C GLN A 293 -20.72 -30.43 -17.18
N ASP A 294 -19.85 -29.72 -16.45
CA ASP A 294 -18.84 -30.28 -15.56
C ASP A 294 -19.53 -30.78 -14.27
N ASN A 295 -19.58 -32.10 -14.09
CA ASN A 295 -20.26 -32.80 -12.99
C ASN A 295 -19.49 -32.72 -11.63
N GLY A 296 -18.56 -31.77 -11.46
CA GLY A 296 -17.76 -31.62 -10.24
C GLY A 296 -18.50 -31.07 -9.02
N GLN A 297 -19.69 -30.49 -9.18
CA GLN A 297 -20.45 -29.90 -8.06
C GLN A 297 -21.26 -30.93 -7.24
N ASP A 298 -21.62 -32.07 -7.83
CA ASP A 298 -22.44 -33.08 -7.14
C ASP A 298 -21.59 -34.02 -6.25
N GLU A 299 -20.33 -34.30 -6.60
CA GLU A 299 -19.42 -35.08 -5.75
C GLU A 299 -18.97 -34.32 -4.48
N ALA A 300 -18.90 -32.99 -4.52
CA ALA A 300 -18.51 -32.17 -3.38
C ALA A 300 -19.63 -32.07 -2.32
N LYS A 301 -20.90 -32.09 -2.75
CA LYS A 301 -22.06 -32.12 -1.83
C LYS A 301 -22.19 -33.46 -1.12
N LEU A 302 -21.99 -34.57 -1.83
CA LEU A 302 -22.06 -35.92 -1.26
C LEU A 302 -21.03 -36.17 -0.15
N LYS A 303 -19.81 -35.62 -0.29
CA LYS A 303 -18.77 -35.73 0.76
C LYS A 303 -19.02 -34.85 1.99
N PHE A 304 -19.78 -33.76 1.85
CA PHE A 304 -20.07 -32.85 2.96
C PHE A 304 -21.18 -33.41 3.88
N ASP A 305 -22.19 -34.06 3.30
CA ASP A 305 -23.28 -34.68 4.07
C ASP A 305 -22.85 -35.97 4.79
N GLU A 306 -21.91 -36.75 4.21
CA GLU A 306 -21.28 -37.89 4.91
C GLU A 306 -20.43 -37.46 6.13
N LEU A 307 -19.79 -36.29 6.07
CA LEU A 307 -19.02 -35.76 7.20
C LEU A 307 -19.94 -35.22 8.31
N ARG A 308 -21.09 -34.65 7.94
CA ARG A 308 -22.07 -34.10 8.88
C ARG A 308 -22.81 -35.20 9.65
N GLY A 309 -23.06 -36.35 9.03
CA GLY A 309 -23.64 -37.52 9.69
C GLY A 309 -22.73 -38.18 10.73
N LYS A 310 -21.39 -38.04 10.60
CA LYS A 310 -20.41 -38.60 11.55
C LYS A 310 -20.12 -37.70 12.76
N LEU A 311 -20.51 -36.42 12.72
CA LEU A 311 -20.22 -35.43 13.77
C LEU A 311 -21.40 -35.15 14.73
N MET A 312 -22.59 -35.70 14.47
CA MET A 312 -23.79 -35.50 15.31
C MET A 312 -24.28 -36.81 15.97
N GLY A 313 -23.38 -37.75 16.20
CA GLY A 313 -23.66 -38.98 16.95
C GLY A 313 -23.42 -38.83 18.45
N TYR A 314 -24.27 -38.05 19.12
CA TYR A 314 -24.79 -38.21 20.49
C TYR A 314 -26.12 -37.45 20.60
#